data_AF-A0AAV5T1I7-F1
#
_entry.id   AF-A0AAV5T1I7-F1
#
_cell.length_a   1.000
_cell.length_b   1.000
_cell.length_c   1.000
_cell.angle_alpha   90.00
_cell.angle_beta   90.00
_cell.angle_gamma   90.00
#
_symmetry.space_group_name_H-M   'P 1'
#
loop_
_entity.id
_entity.type
_entity.pdbx_description
1 polymer ?
#
loop_
_entity_poly.entity_id
_entity_poly.type
_entity_poly.pdbx_seq_one_letter_code
_entity_poly.pdbx_strand_id
1 'polypeptide(L)'
;VADGLMQSGKDWMRRPIEFNHVKMTNNPQLEEKHMVFVQSLHKYTPFVEIFDEQQRNIRWQRLDIASFITVTAYQNNAVSQLKKYYNKYAKGQYNKSVEQQASLKRPPSSPLGPPPQVPPPSFPATPYQASPTQPSLF
;
A
#
# COMPACT_ATOMS: atom_id res chain seq x y z
N VAL A 1 7.36 16.31 13.61
CA VAL A 1 8.45 16.09 12.65
C VAL A 1 9.67 15.64 13.43
N ALA A 2 10.09 14.39 13.24
CA ALA A 2 11.37 13.91 13.74
C ALA A 2 12.47 14.34 12.75
N ASP A 3 12.86 15.62 12.80
CA ASP A 3 13.84 16.22 11.88
C ASP A 3 15.30 15.84 12.20
N GLY A 4 15.53 14.98 13.20
CA GLY A 4 16.86 14.63 13.69
C GLY A 4 17.49 15.71 14.58
N LEU A 5 16.76 16.78 14.91
CA LEU A 5 17.21 17.80 15.85
C LEU A 5 17.05 17.29 17.28
N MET A 6 18.13 17.38 18.07
CA MET A 6 18.11 17.13 19.50
C MET A 6 17.08 18.05 20.18
N GLN A 7 16.20 17.46 20.97
CA GLN A 7 15.11 18.15 21.65
C GLN A 7 14.95 17.58 23.06
N SER A 8 14.46 18.41 23.98
CA SER A 8 14.15 17.95 25.33
C SER A 8 13.02 16.92 25.32
N GLY A 9 12.99 16.03 26.31
CA GLY A 9 11.87 15.08 26.44
C GLY A 9 10.51 15.77 26.56
N LYS A 10 10.47 16.97 27.18
CA LYS A 10 9.26 17.80 27.28
C LYS A 10 8.73 18.21 25.90
N ASP A 11 9.61 18.58 24.99
CA ASP A 11 9.23 18.99 23.62
C ASP A 11 8.78 17.80 22.79
N TRP A 12 9.46 16.65 22.92
CA TRP A 12 9.05 15.39 22.28
C TRP A 12 7.64 14.96 22.67
N MET A 13 7.27 15.10 23.95
CA MET A 13 5.96 14.70 24.46
C MET A 13 4.83 15.69 24.13
N ARG A 14 5.14 16.87 23.60
CA ARG A 14 4.14 17.92 23.32
C ARG A 14 3.16 17.53 22.21
N ARG A 15 3.56 16.65 21.30
CA ARG A 15 2.75 16.19 20.16
C ARG A 15 3.21 14.80 19.70
N PRO A 16 2.37 14.05 18.97
CA PRO A 16 2.79 12.80 18.35
C PRO A 16 4.03 12.99 17.46
N ILE A 17 4.90 11.99 17.49
CA ILE A 17 6.08 11.92 16.62
C ILE A 17 5.66 11.28 15.29
N GLU A 18 5.93 11.97 14.19
CA GLU A 18 5.53 11.55 12.85
C GLU A 18 6.76 11.31 11.96
N PHE A 19 6.73 10.22 11.20
CA PHE A 19 7.75 9.78 10.24
C PHE A 19 7.22 9.80 8.80
N ASN A 20 6.50 10.86 8.46
CA ASN A 20 5.80 11.06 7.18
C ASN A 20 6.71 11.33 5.98
N HIS A 21 8.01 11.55 6.18
CA HIS A 21 8.99 11.82 5.11
C HIS A 21 9.87 10.61 4.76
N VAL A 22 9.76 9.50 5.50
CA VAL A 22 10.50 8.27 5.19
C VAL A 22 9.98 7.68 3.89
N LYS A 23 10.89 7.38 2.97
CA LYS A 23 10.59 6.71 1.69
C LYS A 23 11.26 5.34 1.67
N MET A 24 10.70 4.43 0.88
CA MET A 24 11.25 3.10 0.66
C MET A 24 11.62 2.94 -0.81
N THR A 25 12.75 2.30 -1.09
CA THR A 25 13.22 2.03 -2.45
C THR A 25 13.65 0.57 -2.60
N ASN A 26 13.48 0.00 -3.78
CA ASN A 26 14.05 -1.30 -4.15
C ASN A 26 15.36 -1.16 -4.93
N ASN A 27 15.84 0.07 -5.15
CA ASN A 27 17.11 0.35 -5.80
C ASN A 27 18.20 0.51 -4.72
N PRO A 28 19.15 -0.44 -4.59
CA PRO A 28 20.20 -0.36 -3.58
C PRO A 28 21.24 0.73 -3.86
N GLN A 29 21.31 1.27 -5.07
CA GLN A 29 22.22 2.36 -5.43
C GLN A 29 21.63 3.75 -5.15
N LEU A 30 20.36 3.84 -4.77
CA LEU A 30 19.69 5.12 -4.54
C LEU A 30 19.80 5.53 -3.07
N GLU A 31 20.86 6.28 -2.75
CA GLU A 31 21.16 6.78 -1.41
C GLU A 31 20.71 8.24 -1.24
N GLU A 32 19.42 8.45 -1.01
CA GLU A 32 18.88 9.77 -0.68
C GLU A 32 18.53 9.89 0.82
N LYS A 33 18.53 11.13 1.34
CA LYS A 33 18.12 11.41 2.71
C LYS A 33 16.70 10.88 2.97
N HIS A 34 16.51 10.21 4.10
CA HIS A 34 15.23 9.61 4.53
C HIS A 34 14.73 8.45 3.66
N MET A 35 15.56 7.92 2.77
CA MET A 35 15.21 6.74 1.99
C MET A 35 15.81 5.47 2.57
N VAL A 36 15.00 4.43 2.65
CA VAL A 36 15.36 3.12 3.18
C VAL A 36 15.29 2.10 2.06
N PHE A 37 16.41 1.46 1.76
CA PHE A 37 16.44 0.31 0.86
C PHE A 37 15.67 -0.86 1.48
N VAL A 38 14.80 -1.46 0.69
CA VAL A 38 14.06 -2.67 1.04
C VAL A 38 14.04 -3.63 -0.13
N GLN A 39 14.19 -4.92 0.17
CA GLN A 39 13.97 -5.97 -0.81
C GLN A 39 12.47 -6.16 -0.99
N SER A 40 12.03 -6.37 -2.23
CA SER A 40 10.61 -6.69 -2.49
C SER A 40 10.26 -8.08 -1.96
N LEU A 41 8.99 -8.30 -1.64
CA LEU A 41 8.41 -9.55 -1.14
C LEU A 41 8.97 -10.03 0.21
N HIS A 42 9.58 -9.14 0.99
CA HIS A 42 10.10 -9.45 2.32
C HIS A 42 9.25 -8.79 3.40
N LYS A 43 9.11 -9.47 4.55
CA LYS A 43 8.43 -8.94 5.72
C LYS A 43 9.39 -8.07 6.52
N TYR A 44 8.98 -6.85 6.80
CA TYR A 44 9.71 -5.92 7.66
C TYR A 44 8.86 -5.56 8.87
N THR A 45 9.50 -5.43 10.03
CA THR A 45 8.90 -4.84 11.23
C THR A 45 9.67 -3.57 11.57
N PRO A 46 9.03 -2.39 11.55
CA PRO A 46 9.69 -1.16 11.96
C PRO A 46 9.97 -1.17 13.47
N PHE A 47 11.06 -0.53 13.85
CA PHE A 47 11.40 -0.25 15.24
C PHE A 47 11.89 1.20 15.35
N VAL A 48 11.82 1.74 16.56
CA VAL A 48 12.31 3.08 16.89
C VAL A 48 13.33 2.96 17.99
N GLU A 49 14.42 3.71 17.86
CA GLU A 49 15.44 3.86 18.88
C GLU A 49 15.45 5.29 19.40
N ILE A 50 15.72 5.42 20.69
CA ILE A 50 15.82 6.70 21.37
C ILE A 50 17.23 6.80 21.93
N PHE A 51 17.92 7.87 21.55
CA PHE A 51 19.26 8.19 22.01
C PHE A 51 19.22 9.44 22.88
N ASP A 52 20.05 9.47 23.93
CA ASP A 52 20.26 10.68 24.72
C ASP A 52 21.27 11.63 24.05
N GLU A 53 21.56 12.75 24.73
CA GLU A 53 22.53 13.74 24.27
C GLU A 53 23.95 13.20 24.09
N GLN A 54 24.30 12.11 24.80
CA GLN A 54 25.59 11.43 24.72
C GLN A 54 25.59 10.31 23.67
N GLN A 55 24.56 10.26 22.81
CA GLN A 55 24.38 9.22 21.79
C GLN A 55 24.27 7.80 22.39
N ARG A 56 23.84 7.69 23.65
CA ARG A 56 23.60 6.39 24.28
C ARG A 56 22.18 5.96 23.96
N ASN A 57 22.01 4.73 23.47
CA ASN A 57 20.70 4.15 23.28
C ASN A 57 20.05 3.95 24.66
N ILE A 58 18.98 4.70 24.93
CA ILE A 58 18.26 4.61 26.20
C ILE A 58 17.03 3.72 26.09
N ARG A 59 16.52 3.52 24.87
CA ARG A 59 15.35 2.68 24.61
C ARG A 59 15.27 2.29 23.15
N TRP A 60 14.78 1.09 22.90
CA TRP A 60 14.28 0.66 21.60
C TRP A 60 12.85 0.13 21.75
N GLN A 61 12.05 0.30 20.70
CA GLN A 61 10.67 -0.17 20.66
C GLN A 61 10.35 -0.75 19.29
N ARG A 62 10.03 -2.04 19.25
CA ARG A 62 9.50 -2.71 18.06
C ARG A 62 8.01 -2.42 17.91
N LEU A 63 7.56 -2.22 16.67
CA LEU A 63 6.16 -1.91 16.34
C LEU A 63 5.55 -3.07 15.54
N ASP A 64 5.26 -4.18 16.21
CA ASP A 64 4.79 -5.40 15.53
C ASP A 64 3.49 -5.21 14.74
N ILE A 65 2.57 -4.41 15.27
CA ILE A 65 1.31 -4.03 14.59
C ILE A 65 1.54 -3.29 13.27
N ALA A 66 2.69 -2.65 13.11
CA ALA A 66 3.08 -1.94 11.90
C ALA A 66 3.96 -2.78 10.96
N SER A 67 4.05 -4.11 11.18
CA SER A 67 4.76 -5.00 10.25
C SER A 67 4.05 -5.06 8.89
N PHE A 68 4.83 -5.15 7.82
CA PHE A 68 4.30 -5.19 6.45
C PHE A 68 5.19 -6.03 5.54
N ILE A 69 4.66 -6.39 4.38
CA ILE A 69 5.42 -6.99 3.29
C ILE A 69 5.60 -5.93 2.21
N THR A 70 6.83 -5.75 1.76
CA THR A 70 7.19 -4.82 0.68
C THR A 70 6.75 -5.38 -0.67
N VAL A 71 6.19 -4.53 -1.51
CA VAL A 71 5.72 -4.92 -2.85
C VAL A 71 5.91 -3.76 -3.82
N THR A 72 6.10 -4.06 -5.09
CA THR A 72 6.07 -3.08 -6.18
C THR A 72 4.66 -2.80 -6.69
N ALA A 73 3.72 -3.73 -6.43
CA ALA A 73 2.30 -3.59 -6.72
C ALA A 73 1.46 -4.34 -5.67
N TYR A 74 0.31 -3.77 -5.30
CA TYR A 74 -0.60 -4.40 -4.36
C TYR A 74 -1.11 -5.74 -4.89
N GLN A 75 -0.95 -6.80 -4.09
CA GLN A 75 -1.50 -8.12 -4.40
C GLN A 75 -2.91 -8.31 -3.82
N ASN A 76 -3.15 -7.78 -2.62
CA ASN A 76 -4.43 -7.91 -1.92
C ASN A 76 -5.34 -6.71 -2.22
N ASN A 77 -6.48 -6.99 -2.88
CA ASN A 77 -7.47 -5.97 -3.22
C ASN A 77 -8.07 -5.26 -2.00
N ALA A 78 -8.25 -5.94 -0.86
CA ALA A 78 -8.74 -5.31 0.37
C ALA A 78 -7.75 -4.25 0.88
N VAL A 79 -6.44 -4.52 0.81
CA VAL A 79 -5.40 -3.54 1.16
C VAL A 79 -5.43 -2.35 0.20
N SER A 80 -5.57 -2.60 -1.11
CA SER A 80 -5.69 -1.53 -2.11
C SER A 80 -6.90 -0.62 -1.83
N GLN A 81 -8.07 -1.19 -1.53
CA GLN A 81 -9.26 -0.40 -1.18
C GLN A 81 -9.10 0.38 0.12
N LEU A 82 -8.52 -0.23 1.16
CA LEU A 82 -8.21 0.44 2.42
C LEU A 82 -7.27 1.63 2.19
N LYS A 83 -6.23 1.46 1.36
CA LYS A 83 -5.31 2.55 1.01
C LYS A 83 -6.02 3.65 0.23
N LYS A 84 -6.90 3.33 -0.73
CA LYS A 84 -7.72 4.34 -1.43
C LYS A 84 -8.58 5.15 -0.46
N TYR A 85 -9.20 4.47 0.50
CA TYR A 85 -10.13 5.11 1.44
C TYR A 85 -9.44 5.97 2.51
N TYR A 86 -8.30 5.54 3.06
CA TYR A 86 -7.65 6.27 4.16
C TYR A 86 -6.52 7.21 3.74
N ASN A 87 -5.86 6.97 2.59
CA ASN A 87 -4.79 7.85 2.11
C ASN A 87 -5.37 9.08 1.39
N LYS A 88 -5.21 10.27 1.98
CA LYS A 88 -5.67 11.55 1.38
C LYS A 88 -5.13 11.80 -0.04
N TYR A 89 -3.94 11.29 -0.37
CA TYR A 89 -3.35 11.46 -1.69
C TYR A 89 -3.96 10.53 -2.76
N ALA A 90 -4.61 9.43 -2.35
CA ALA A 90 -5.28 8.50 -3.26
C ALA A 90 -6.73 8.89 -3.58
N LYS A 91 -7.41 9.62 -2.67
CA LYS A 91 -8.82 10.04 -2.83
C LYS A 91 -9.06 10.92 -4.05
N GLY A 92 -8.16 11.87 -4.33
CA GLY A 92 -8.31 12.79 -5.46
C GLY A 92 -8.26 12.13 -6.84
N GLN A 93 -7.54 11.01 -6.98
CA GLN A 93 -7.49 10.24 -8.22
C GLN A 93 -8.75 9.40 -8.43
N TYR A 94 -9.36 8.92 -7.34
CA TYR A 94 -10.61 8.18 -7.37
C TYR A 94 -11.77 9.05 -7.89
N ASN A 95 -11.96 10.25 -7.34
CA ASN A 95 -13.04 11.14 -7.77
C ASN A 95 -12.94 11.50 -9.26
N LYS A 96 -11.72 11.76 -9.76
CA LYS A 96 -11.49 11.98 -11.20
C LYS A 96 -11.83 10.75 -12.05
N SER A 97 -11.44 9.55 -11.62
CA SER A 97 -11.79 8.32 -12.36
C SER A 97 -13.29 8.03 -12.38
N VAL A 98 -14.02 8.36 -11.32
CA VAL A 98 -15.48 8.21 -11.24
C VAL A 98 -16.19 9.25 -12.10
N GLU A 99 -15.76 10.51 -12.10
CA GLU A 99 -16.28 11.55 -13.01
C GLU A 99 -15.97 11.24 -14.49
N GLN A 100 -14.79 10.72 -14.79
CA GLN A 100 -14.40 10.37 -16.15
C GLN A 100 -15.18 9.14 -16.66
N GLN A 101 -15.49 8.17 -15.78
CA GLN A 101 -16.39 7.05 -16.13
C GLN A 101 -17.87 7.47 -16.21
N ALA A 102 -18.32 8.44 -15.42
CA ALA A 102 -19.68 8.96 -15.47
C ALA A 102 -19.93 9.85 -16.71
N SER A 103 -18.91 10.60 -17.16
CA SER A 103 -18.99 11.45 -18.35
C SER A 103 -18.92 10.67 -19.68
N LEU A 104 -18.37 9.45 -19.68
CA LEU A 104 -18.37 8.55 -20.85
C LEU A 104 -19.68 7.75 -21.03
N LYS A 105 -20.64 7.82 -20.09
CA LYS A 105 -21.89 7.04 -20.12
C LYS A 105 -23.16 7.83 -20.42
N ARG A 106 -23.08 9.09 -20.84
CA ARG A 106 -24.27 9.89 -21.16
C ARG A 106 -24.31 10.28 -22.65
N PRO A 107 -24.97 9.51 -23.53
CA PRO A 107 -25.52 10.08 -24.74
C PRO A 107 -26.76 10.93 -24.37
N PRO A 108 -26.91 12.16 -24.89
CA PRO A 108 -28.16 12.89 -24.75
C PRO A 108 -29.21 12.29 -25.69
N SER A 109 -30.41 12.08 -25.14
CA SER A 109 -31.69 11.78 -25.82
C SER A 109 -31.82 10.48 -26.62
N SER A 110 -32.54 9.51 -26.06
CA SER A 110 -33.51 8.64 -26.78
C SER A 110 -34.52 8.04 -25.79
N PRO A 111 -35.82 7.95 -26.11
CA PRO A 111 -36.85 7.48 -25.18
C PRO A 111 -36.75 5.96 -24.91
N LEU A 112 -37.19 5.59 -23.70
CA LEU A 112 -37.19 4.23 -23.13
C LEU A 112 -37.95 3.22 -24.02
N GLY A 113 -37.21 2.33 -24.67
CA GLY A 113 -37.70 1.01 -25.09
C GLY A 113 -37.42 -0.05 -24.00
N PRO A 114 -38.19 -1.15 -23.94
CA PRO A 114 -37.96 -2.20 -22.94
C PRO A 114 -36.61 -2.88 -23.17
N PRO A 115 -35.93 -3.34 -22.09
CA PRO A 115 -34.60 -3.91 -22.19
C PRO A 115 -34.62 -5.23 -23.00
N PRO A 116 -33.60 -5.49 -23.85
CA PRO A 116 -33.49 -6.77 -24.54
C PRO A 116 -33.19 -7.89 -23.54
N GLN A 117 -33.98 -8.97 -23.60
CA GLN A 117 -33.68 -10.21 -22.87
C GLN A 117 -32.47 -10.89 -23.50
N VAL A 118 -31.37 -10.99 -22.75
CA VAL A 118 -30.17 -11.75 -23.15
C VAL A 118 -30.32 -13.19 -22.64
N PRO A 119 -30.25 -14.22 -23.50
CA PRO A 119 -30.24 -15.61 -23.03
C PRO A 119 -28.92 -15.93 -22.31
N PRO A 120 -28.91 -16.85 -21.33
CA PRO A 120 -27.70 -17.18 -20.57
C PRO A 120 -26.64 -17.86 -21.44
N PRO A 121 -25.33 -17.63 -21.18
CA PRO A 121 -24.26 -18.27 -21.93
C PRO A 121 -24.17 -19.77 -21.60
N SER A 122 -24.13 -20.59 -22.64
CA SER A 122 -23.80 -22.02 -22.55
C SER A 122 -22.29 -22.20 -22.39
N PHE A 123 -21.85 -22.78 -21.26
CA PHE A 123 -20.46 -23.19 -21.05
C PHE A 123 -20.18 -24.53 -21.73
N PRO A 124 -19.10 -24.69 -22.53
CA PRO A 124 -18.60 -26.00 -22.89
C PRO A 124 -17.89 -26.62 -21.68
N ALA A 125 -18.29 -27.84 -21.29
CA ALA A 125 -17.59 -28.64 -20.30
C ALA A 125 -16.28 -29.17 -20.91
N THR A 126 -15.14 -28.64 -20.48
CA THR A 126 -13.83 -29.28 -20.73
C THR A 126 -13.50 -30.24 -19.59
N PRO A 127 -13.10 -31.49 -19.87
CA PRO A 127 -12.67 -32.40 -18.82
C PRO A 127 -11.31 -31.95 -18.27
N TYR A 128 -11.22 -31.97 -16.94
CA TYR A 128 -10.03 -31.67 -16.15
C TYR A 128 -8.91 -32.66 -16.48
N GLN A 129 -7.84 -32.19 -17.14
CA GLN A 129 -6.65 -32.99 -17.38
C GLN A 129 -5.62 -32.63 -16.30
N ALA A 130 -5.39 -33.57 -15.37
CA ALA A 130 -4.43 -33.40 -14.30
C ALA A 130 -2.99 -33.42 -14.86
N SER A 131 -2.23 -32.36 -14.58
CA SER A 131 -0.79 -32.32 -14.85
C SER A 131 -0.01 -33.05 -13.73
N PRO A 132 1.02 -33.83 -14.05
CA PRO A 132 1.78 -34.59 -13.07
C PRO A 132 2.64 -33.69 -12.19
N THR A 133 2.65 -34.00 -10.90
CA THR A 133 3.47 -33.42 -9.84
C THR A 133 4.96 -33.60 -10.15
N GLN A 134 5.74 -32.51 -10.19
CA GLN A 134 7.19 -32.59 -10.09
C GLN A 134 7.62 -32.63 -8.61
N PRO A 135 8.62 -33.46 -8.25
CA PRO A 135 9.09 -33.56 -6.89
C PRO A 135 9.95 -32.37 -6.49
N SER A 136 9.70 -31.88 -5.28
CA SER A 136 10.53 -30.94 -4.53
C SER A 136 11.93 -31.51 -4.26
N LEU A 137 12.96 -30.75 -4.65
CA LEU A 137 14.33 -30.95 -4.19
C LEU A 137 14.61 -30.02 -3.01
N PHE A 138 15.30 -30.57 -2.02
CA PHE A 138 15.79 -29.95 -0.79
C PHE A 138 16.58 -28.65 -1.03
#